data_AF-A0AAQ3NDV8-F1
#
_entry.id   AF-A0AAQ3NDV8-F1
#
_cell.length_a   1.000
_cell.length_b   1.000
_cell.length_c   1.000
_cell.angle_alpha   90.00
_cell.angle_beta   90.00
_cell.angle_gamma   90.00
#
_symmetry.space_group_name_H-M   'P 1'
#
loop_
_entity.id
_entity.type
_entity.pdbx_description
1 polymer ?
#
loop_
_entity_poly.entity_id
_entity_poly.type
_entity_poly.pdbx_seq_one_letter_code
_entity_poly.pdbx_strand_id
1 'polypeptide(L)'
;RTKVLIVLDDVNDLDNIDDLLGALDNFGSDNIIIVTIRDEQVLKANRAYEIYHLREFTSDEALELFNLNAFNQSVHQWQYDKLSKMFFYYAKGLPLILKALLIDYTERMRKYGKVS
;
A
#
# COMPACT_ATOMS: atom_id res chain seq x y z
N ARG A 1 5.07 2.63 -30.80
CA ARG A 1 3.81 2.42 -30.02
C ARG A 1 4.15 2.74 -28.58
N THR A 2 3.41 3.65 -27.93
CA THR A 2 3.69 4.07 -26.55
C THR A 2 2.79 3.26 -25.61
N LYS A 3 3.41 2.55 -24.67
CA LYS A 3 2.70 1.91 -23.57
C LYS A 3 2.56 2.93 -22.44
N VAL A 4 1.35 3.12 -21.94
CA VAL A 4 1.06 4.09 -20.88
C VAL A 4 0.53 3.34 -19.65
N LEU A 5 0.99 3.77 -18.47
CA LEU A 5 0.44 3.41 -17.17
C LEU A 5 -0.23 4.67 -16.61
N ILE A 6 -1.53 4.62 -16.34
CA ILE A 6 -2.30 5.71 -15.75
C ILE A 6 -2.70 5.29 -14.34
N VAL A 7 -2.40 6.12 -13.35
CA VAL A 7 -2.79 5.90 -11.95
C VAL A 7 -3.68 7.06 -11.51
N LEU A 8 -4.88 6.71 -11.06
CA LEU A 8 -5.90 7.65 -10.60
C LEU A 8 -6.08 7.43 -9.11
N ASP A 9 -5.53 8.35 -8.33
CA ASP A 9 -5.48 8.27 -6.87
C ASP A 9 -6.73 8.90 -6.25
N ASP A 10 -7.29 8.25 -5.23
CA ASP A 10 -8.38 8.74 -4.37
C ASP A 10 -9.64 9.22 -5.11
N VAL A 11 -10.12 8.45 -6.09
CA VAL A 11 -11.33 8.80 -6.83
C VAL A 11 -12.57 8.55 -5.97
N ASN A 12 -13.42 9.57 -5.84
CA ASN A 12 -14.54 9.61 -4.90
C ASN A 12 -15.88 10.00 -5.54
N ASP A 13 -15.91 10.22 -6.86
CA ASP A 13 -17.10 10.66 -7.59
C ASP A 13 -17.37 9.73 -8.78
N LEU A 14 -18.65 9.38 -8.94
CA LEU A 14 -19.15 8.46 -9.95
C LEU A 14 -19.15 9.08 -11.35
N ASP A 15 -19.56 10.34 -11.45
CA ASP A 15 -19.79 11.00 -12.73
C ASP A 15 -18.48 11.20 -13.50
N ASN A 16 -17.36 11.37 -12.79
CA ASN A 16 -16.04 11.55 -13.39
C ASN A 16 -15.41 10.24 -13.86
N ILE A 17 -15.80 9.08 -13.31
CA ILE A 17 -15.17 7.81 -13.65
C ILE A 17 -15.68 7.29 -14.99
N ASP A 18 -16.98 7.38 -15.26
CA ASP A 18 -17.55 6.88 -16.52
C ASP A 18 -17.02 7.64 -17.74
N ASP A 19 -16.94 8.98 -17.65
CA ASP A 19 -16.34 9.82 -18.71
C ASP A 19 -14.86 9.48 -18.94
N LEU A 20 -14.14 9.21 -17.85
CA LEU A 20 -12.73 8.84 -17.89
C LEU A 20 -12.54 7.45 -18.49
N LEU A 21 -13.31 6.45 -18.06
CA LEU A 21 -13.27 5.10 -18.60
C LEU A 21 -13.68 5.08 -20.09
N GLY A 22 -14.68 5.86 -20.48
CA GLY A 22 -15.08 6.01 -21.88
C GLY A 22 -14.01 6.67 -22.75
N ALA A 23 -13.28 7.65 -22.22
CA ALA A 23 -12.09 8.18 -22.89
C ALA A 23 -10.97 7.13 -22.98
N LEU A 24 -10.88 6.26 -21.96
CA LEU A 24 -9.87 5.22 -21.84
C LEU A 24 -10.15 3.96 -22.70
N ASP A 25 -11.40 3.71 -23.12
CA ASP A 25 -11.74 2.64 -24.07
C ASP A 25 -11.03 2.79 -25.43
N ASN A 26 -10.56 4.00 -25.76
CA ASN A 26 -9.74 4.27 -26.94
C ASN A 26 -8.27 3.85 -26.78
N PHE A 27 -7.85 3.47 -25.56
CA PHE A 27 -6.50 3.02 -25.29
C PHE A 27 -6.42 1.53 -25.63
N GLY A 28 -5.54 1.17 -26.57
CA GLY A 28 -5.34 -0.23 -26.94
C GLY A 28 -4.99 -1.12 -25.74
N SER A 29 -5.25 -2.42 -25.89
CA SER A 29 -5.12 -3.50 -24.88
C SER A 29 -3.79 -3.60 -24.12
N ASP A 30 -2.76 -2.88 -24.55
CA ASP A 30 -1.42 -2.92 -23.96
C ASP A 30 -1.22 -1.89 -22.83
N ASN A 31 -2.21 -1.02 -22.59
CA ASN A 31 -2.18 0.02 -21.56
C ASN A 31 -2.81 -0.47 -20.25
N ILE A 32 -2.34 0.06 -19.12
CA ILE A 32 -2.83 -0.32 -17.78
C ILE A 32 -3.33 0.94 -17.09
N ILE A 33 -4.56 0.88 -16.58
CA ILE A 33 -5.13 1.93 -15.71
C ILE A 33 -5.36 1.32 -14.34
N ILE A 34 -4.89 2.00 -13.30
CA ILE A 34 -5.12 1.64 -11.90
C ILE A 34 -5.90 2.79 -11.28
N VAL A 35 -7.07 2.48 -10.74
CA VAL A 35 -7.90 3.43 -9.99
C VAL A 35 -7.91 3.01 -8.54
N THR A 36 -7.63 3.94 -7.64
CA THR A 36 -7.79 3.71 -6.20
C THR A 36 -9.02 4.47 -5.71
N ILE A 37 -9.86 3.75 -4.96
CA ILE A 37 -11.15 4.24 -4.49
C ILE A 37 -11.29 3.80 -3.04
N ARG A 38 -11.79 4.68 -2.17
CA ARG A 38 -12.07 4.35 -0.76
C ARG A 38 -13.52 3.94 -0.51
N ASP A 39 -14.46 4.53 -1.26
CA ASP A 39 -15.88 4.23 -1.13
C ASP A 39 -16.32 3.18 -2.15
N GLU A 40 -16.66 2.00 -1.67
CA GLU A 40 -17.14 0.89 -2.52
C GLU A 40 -18.43 1.24 -3.28
N GLN A 41 -19.21 2.21 -2.81
CA GLN A 41 -20.39 2.68 -3.55
C GLN A 41 -20.00 3.32 -4.89
N VAL A 42 -18.81 3.93 -4.95
CA VAL A 42 -18.25 4.51 -6.18
C VAL A 42 -17.83 3.41 -7.17
N LEU A 43 -17.48 2.21 -6.69
CA LEU A 43 -17.16 1.05 -7.56
C LEU A 43 -18.41 0.42 -8.20
N LYS A 44 -19.54 0.38 -7.48
CA LYS A 44 -20.75 -0.36 -7.91
C LYS A 44 -21.45 0.20 -9.14
N ALA A 45 -21.20 1.44 -9.51
CA ALA A 45 -21.77 2.03 -10.73
C ALA A 45 -20.91 1.79 -11.98
N ASN A 46 -19.66 1.33 -11.83
CA ASN A 46 -18.66 1.33 -12.88
C ASN A 46 -18.33 -0.07 -13.41
N ARG A 47 -18.02 -0.17 -14.71
CA ARG A 47 -17.54 -1.42 -15.36
C ARG A 47 -16.06 -1.67 -15.05
N ALA A 48 -15.73 -2.01 -13.81
CA ALA A 48 -14.37 -2.45 -13.48
C ALA A 48 -14.11 -3.85 -14.06
N TYR A 49 -12.98 -4.02 -14.76
CA TYR A 49 -12.56 -5.33 -15.29
C TYR A 49 -12.10 -6.29 -14.18
N GLU A 50 -11.41 -5.75 -13.18
CA GLU A 50 -10.89 -6.47 -12.01
C GLU A 50 -10.95 -5.52 -10.80
N ILE A 51 -11.47 -6.00 -9.66
CA ILE A 51 -11.54 -5.22 -8.41
C ILE A 51 -10.65 -5.88 -7.37
N TYR A 52 -9.70 -5.11 -6.83
CA TYR A 52 -8.86 -5.54 -5.72
C TYR A 52 -9.24 -4.82 -4.43
N HIS A 53 -9.81 -5.55 -3.47
CA HIS A 53 -10.07 -5.01 -2.15
C HIS A 53 -8.79 -5.03 -1.32
N LEU A 54 -8.31 -3.84 -0.95
CA LEU A 54 -7.22 -3.71 0.00
C LEU A 54 -7.65 -4.29 1.35
N ARG A 55 -6.92 -5.30 1.82
CA ARG A 55 -7.10 -5.90 3.14
C ARG A 55 -6.03 -5.39 4.10
N GLU A 56 -6.29 -5.57 5.39
CA GLU A 56 -5.27 -5.44 6.41
C GLU A 56 -4.10 -6.39 6.10
N PHE A 57 -2.90 -5.95 6.47
CA PHE A 57 -1.72 -6.80 6.41
C PHE A 57 -1.93 -8.04 7.29
N THR A 58 -1.37 -9.18 6.90
CA THR A 58 -1.16 -10.29 7.83
C THR A 58 0.03 -9.98 8.74
N SER A 59 0.20 -10.74 9.82
CA SER A 59 1.38 -10.63 10.67
C SER A 59 2.69 -10.87 9.89
N ASP A 60 2.66 -11.75 8.89
CA ASP A 60 3.83 -12.09 8.09
C ASP A 60 4.16 -10.98 7.09
N GLU A 61 3.15 -10.43 6.42
CA GLU A 61 3.33 -9.28 5.52
C GLU A 61 3.82 -8.05 6.30
N ALA A 62 3.31 -7.86 7.52
CA ALA A 62 3.75 -6.77 8.39
C ALA A 62 5.20 -6.94 8.84
N LEU A 63 5.64 -8.17 9.12
CA LEU A 63 7.04 -8.49 9.39
C LEU A 63 7.92 -8.28 8.15
N GLU A 64 7.45 -8.64 6.96
CA GLU A 64 8.17 -8.38 5.71
C GLU A 64 8.35 -6.88 5.47
N LEU A 65 7.27 -6.11 5.60
CA LEU A 65 7.32 -4.65 5.50
C LEU A 65 8.23 -4.04 6.58
N PHE A 66 8.20 -4.58 7.80
CA PHE A 66 9.09 -4.17 8.88
C PHE A 66 10.55 -4.39 8.49
N ASN A 67 10.89 -5.57 7.99
CA ASN A 67 12.24 -5.90 7.57
C ASN A 67 12.74 -5.03 6.41
N LEU A 68 11.89 -4.75 5.43
CA LEU A 68 12.22 -3.88 4.29
C LEU A 68 12.53 -2.43 4.70
N ASN A 69 11.83 -1.91 5.72
CA ASN A 69 11.99 -0.52 6.16
C ASN A 69 13.03 -0.34 7.26
N ALA A 70 13.13 -1.28 8.20
CA ALA A 70 14.02 -1.18 9.36
C ALA A 70 15.46 -1.62 9.04
N PHE A 71 15.65 -2.53 8.08
CA PHE A 71 16.95 -3.09 7.75
C PHE A 71 17.17 -3.11 6.25
N ASN A 72 18.36 -2.73 5.81
CA ASN A 72 18.75 -2.85 4.41
C ASN A 72 19.10 -4.32 4.07
N GLN A 73 18.14 -5.22 4.31
CA GLN A 73 18.16 -6.67 4.04
C GLN A 73 19.21 -7.53 4.78
N SER A 74 20.08 -6.96 5.63
CA SER A 74 21.27 -7.66 6.14
C SER A 74 21.27 -8.03 7.63
N VAL A 75 20.18 -7.85 8.38
CA VAL A 75 20.17 -8.04 9.84
C VAL A 75 19.32 -9.26 10.22
N HIS A 76 19.85 -10.10 11.12
CA HIS A 76 19.25 -11.36 11.57
C HIS A 76 17.79 -11.21 12.02
N GLN A 77 16.88 -11.79 11.23
CA GLN A 77 15.42 -11.68 11.34
C GLN A 77 14.85 -12.11 12.71
N TRP A 78 15.44 -13.13 13.34
CA TRP A 78 14.89 -13.76 14.56
C TRP A 78 14.78 -12.83 15.77
N GLN A 79 15.65 -11.81 15.87
CA GLN A 79 15.65 -10.89 17.01
C GLN A 79 14.48 -9.88 16.96
N TYR A 80 13.92 -9.67 15.78
CA TYR A 80 12.90 -8.64 15.53
C TYR A 80 11.50 -9.22 15.31
N ASP A 81 11.33 -10.54 15.25
CA ASP A 81 10.02 -11.20 15.19
C ASP A 81 9.07 -10.77 16.30
N LYS A 82 9.60 -10.55 17.51
CA LYS A 82 8.79 -10.07 18.63
C LYS A 82 8.39 -8.60 18.45
N LEU A 83 9.29 -7.78 17.94
CA LEU A 83 9.06 -6.35 17.73
C LEU A 83 8.10 -6.11 16.56
N SER A 84 8.26 -6.83 15.45
CA SER A 84 7.34 -6.77 14.31
C SER A 84 5.92 -7.20 14.68
N LYS A 85 5.77 -8.27 15.48
CA LYS A 85 4.48 -8.70 16.02
C LYS A 85 3.85 -7.65 16.92
N MET A 86 4.64 -6.94 17.73
CA MET A 86 4.14 -5.81 18.52
C MET A 86 3.67 -4.67 17.62
N PHE A 87 4.43 -4.31 16.60
CA PHE A 87 4.07 -3.25 15.65
C PHE A 87 2.80 -3.60 14.89
N PHE A 88 2.70 -4.85 14.43
CA PHE A 88 1.49 -5.38 13.81
C PHE A 88 0.28 -5.27 14.75
N TYR A 89 0.42 -5.70 16.01
CA TYR A 89 -0.66 -5.64 17.00
C TYR A 89 -1.10 -4.20 17.29
N TYR A 90 -0.17 -3.26 17.44
CA TYR A 90 -0.48 -1.84 17.64
C TYR A 90 -1.12 -1.20 16.41
N ALA A 91 -0.62 -1.54 15.23
CA ALA A 91 -1.17 -1.06 13.96
C ALA A 91 -2.51 -1.72 13.60
N LYS A 92 -2.87 -2.83 14.26
CA LYS A 92 -4.03 -3.67 13.92
C LYS A 92 -4.05 -4.03 12.42
N GLY A 93 -2.89 -4.33 11.86
CA GLY A 93 -2.75 -4.62 10.43
C GLY A 93 -2.99 -3.43 9.48
N LEU A 94 -3.25 -2.21 9.99
CA LEU A 94 -3.42 -1.03 9.15
C LEU A 94 -2.07 -0.57 8.58
N PRO A 95 -1.88 -0.60 7.24
CA PRO A 95 -0.59 -0.32 6.61
C PRO A 95 -0.02 1.05 6.98
N LEU A 96 -0.90 2.07 7.04
CA LEU A 96 -0.48 3.44 7.33
C LEU A 96 0.07 3.59 8.75
N ILE A 97 -0.59 2.99 9.74
CA ILE A 97 -0.14 3.04 11.13
C ILE A 97 1.17 2.26 11.28
N LEU A 98 1.24 1.08 10.66
CA LEU A 98 2.45 0.26 10.66
C LEU A 98 3.65 1.03 10.10
N LYS A 99 3.48 1.71 8.97
CA LYS A 99 4.51 2.55 8.35
C LYS A 99 4.92 3.73 9.25
N ALA A 100 3.96 4.39 9.88
CA ALA A 100 4.26 5.51 10.79
C ALA A 100 5.07 5.06 12.02
N LEU A 101 4.69 3.94 12.64
CA LEU A 101 5.44 3.36 13.75
C LEU A 101 6.87 2.98 13.34
N LEU A 102 7.02 2.39 12.16
CA LEU A 102 8.33 2.01 11.60
C LEU A 102 9.25 3.21 11.38
N ILE A 103 8.72 4.30 10.80
CA ILE A 103 9.48 5.53 10.59
C ILE A 103 9.94 6.12 11.93
N ASP A 104 9.04 6.27 12.91
CA ASP A 104 9.41 6.78 14.25
C ASP A 104 10.47 5.91 14.92
N TYR A 105 10.33 4.58 14.83
CA TYR A 105 11.31 3.64 15.39
C TYR A 105 12.69 3.77 14.73
N THR A 106 12.73 3.77 13.40
CA THR A 106 14.00 3.89 12.65
C THR A 106 14.68 5.24 12.88
N GLU A 107 13.93 6.33 12.99
CA GLU A 107 14.45 7.65 13.33
C GLU A 107 15.05 7.68 14.74
N ARG A 108 14.38 7.07 15.73
CA ARG A 108 14.91 6.93 17.10
C ARG A 108 16.19 6.10 17.11
N MET A 109 16.22 4.99 16.39
CA MET A 109 17.42 4.17 16.27
C MET A 109 18.57 4.93 15.61
N ARG A 110 18.30 5.76 14.59
CA ARG A 110 19.36 6.61 13.98
C ARG A 110 19.85 7.70 14.93
N LYS A 111 18.94 8.31 15.70
CA LYS A 111 19.23 9.43 16.60
C LYS A 111 19.93 9.01 17.89
N TYR A 112 19.59 7.84 18.42
CA TYR A 112 20.05 7.36 19.73
C TYR A 112 20.86 6.05 19.66
N GLY A 113 20.96 5.42 18.49
CA GLY A 113 21.65 4.15 18.25
C GLY A 113 23.16 4.27 18.10
N LYS A 114 23.81 4.83 19.13
CA LYS A 114 25.10 4.31 19.61
C LYS A 114 24.87 3.87 21.05
N VAL A 115 24.32 2.68 21.24
CA VAL A 115 24.44 1.96 22.51
C VAL A 115 24.57 0.47 22.18
N SER A 116 25.77 -0.05 22.53
CA SER A 116 26.29 -1.43 22.51
C SER A 116 26.30 -2.17 21.17
#